data_AF-A0A096KM75-F1
#
_entry.id   AF-A0A096KM75-F1
#
_cell.length_a   1.000
_cell.length_b   1.000
_cell.length_c   1.000
_cell.angle_alpha   90.00
_cell.angle_beta   90.00
_cell.angle_gamma   90.00
#
_symmetry.space_group_name_H-M   'P 1'
#
loop_
_entity.id
_entity.type
_entity.pdbx_description
1 polymer ?
#
loop_
_entity_poly.entity_id
_entity_poly.type
_entity_poly.pdbx_seq_one_letter_code
_entity_poly.pdbx_strand_id
1 'polypeptide(L)'
;MLVSFEYLPCRVRFAEDPSELVFDYRLPIRSNIDHILGDEENLTRIPASLMGEGNSLLLRRAFEGAVVEAARRAAANYTLAVPQFYGARIQLLLPLCLTGDKPELALTIQREDGFYAARTCLTLDMAYNNARLICRPETSWIKR
;
A
#
# COMPACT_ATOMS: atom_id res chain seq x y z
N MET A 1 12.93 -18.82 35.65
CA MET A 1 12.18 -17.96 36.59
C MET A 1 11.51 -16.89 35.75
N LEU A 2 10.18 -16.92 35.61
CA LEU A 2 9.44 -15.88 34.88
C LEU A 2 9.46 -14.61 35.73
N VAL A 3 9.90 -13.50 35.15
CA VAL A 3 9.98 -12.21 35.84
C VAL A 3 8.54 -11.75 36.12
N SER A 4 8.21 -11.48 37.39
CA SER A 4 6.91 -10.89 37.74
C SER A 4 6.95 -9.40 37.43
N PHE A 5 6.10 -8.96 36.49
CA PHE A 5 5.93 -7.54 36.18
C PHE A 5 4.84 -6.96 37.07
N GLU A 6 5.11 -5.80 37.69
CA GLU A 6 4.12 -5.05 38.49
C GLU A 6 2.96 -4.54 37.63
N TYR A 7 3.22 -4.24 36.35
CA TYR A 7 2.24 -3.83 35.37
C TYR A 7 2.40 -4.64 34.09
N LEU A 8 1.28 -5.15 33.57
CA LEU A 8 1.25 -5.79 32.26
C LEU A 8 1.44 -4.73 31.17
N PRO A 9 2.12 -5.07 30.07
CA PRO A 9 2.24 -4.16 28.94
C PRO A 9 0.85 -3.82 28.38
N CYS A 10 0.66 -2.54 28.07
CA CYS A 10 -0.54 -2.08 27.39
C CYS A 10 -0.58 -2.61 25.95
N ARG A 11 -1.79 -2.73 25.39
CA ARG A 11 -1.96 -3.07 23.97
C ARG A 11 -1.29 -2.00 23.12
N VAL A 12 -0.55 -2.44 22.10
CA VAL A 12 0.07 -1.52 21.12
C VAL A 12 -1.02 -0.71 20.45
N ARG A 13 -0.81 0.61 20.37
CA ARG A 13 -1.63 1.56 19.60
C ARG A 13 -0.87 1.94 18.35
N PHE A 14 -1.39 1.56 17.19
CA PHE A 14 -0.80 1.90 15.90
C PHE A 14 -1.30 3.24 15.33
N ALA A 15 -2.50 3.65 15.74
CA ALA A 15 -3.14 4.90 15.34
C ALA A 15 -3.80 5.53 16.57
N GLU A 16 -3.78 6.86 16.65
CA GLU A 16 -4.52 7.60 17.68
C GLU A 16 -5.93 7.95 17.17
N ASP A 17 -6.07 8.23 15.87
CA ASP A 17 -7.35 8.45 15.21
C ASP A 17 -7.72 7.25 14.32
N PRO A 18 -8.87 6.57 14.54
CA PRO A 18 -9.36 5.51 13.66
C PRO A 18 -9.48 5.92 12.19
N SER A 19 -9.66 7.22 11.89
CA SER A 19 -9.71 7.73 10.52
C SER A 19 -8.41 7.52 9.75
N GLU A 20 -7.29 7.29 10.44
CA GLU A 20 -5.99 6.95 9.82
C GLU A 20 -6.01 5.57 9.15
N LEU A 21 -6.91 4.68 9.60
CA LEU A 21 -6.97 3.29 9.13
C LEU A 21 -7.83 3.10 7.88
N VAL A 22 -8.55 4.13 7.44
CA VAL A 22 -9.51 4.08 6.33
C VAL A 22 -9.10 5.08 5.25
N PHE A 23 -9.24 4.68 3.98
CA PHE A 23 -8.96 5.58 2.85
C PHE A 23 -10.03 6.67 2.73
N ASP A 24 -9.60 7.93 2.80
CA ASP A 24 -10.45 9.10 2.56
C ASP A 24 -10.43 9.46 1.07
N TYR A 25 -11.44 9.02 0.32
CA TYR A 25 -11.56 9.24 -1.12
C TYR A 25 -11.66 10.72 -1.54
N ARG A 26 -11.84 11.65 -0.59
CA ARG A 26 -11.88 13.09 -0.86
C ARG A 26 -10.47 13.67 -1.04
N LEU A 27 -9.44 12.95 -0.60
CA LEU A 27 -8.05 13.37 -0.70
C LEU A 27 -7.41 12.80 -1.97
N PRO A 28 -6.75 13.63 -2.80
CA PRO A 28 -6.06 13.15 -4.00
C PRO A 28 -4.84 12.31 -3.63
N ILE A 29 -4.51 11.32 -4.46
CA ILE A 29 -3.22 10.62 -4.38
C ILE A 29 -2.21 11.35 -5.27
N ARG A 30 -1.07 11.74 -4.69
CA ARG A 30 0.06 12.31 -5.40
C ARG A 30 1.18 11.29 -5.46
N SER A 31 1.65 10.98 -6.65
CA SER A 31 2.74 10.03 -6.88
C SER A 31 3.91 10.71 -7.60
N ASN A 32 5.10 10.57 -7.03
CA ASN A 32 6.33 10.79 -7.77
C ASN A 32 6.73 9.45 -8.41
N ILE A 33 6.12 9.17 -9.57
CA ILE A 33 6.26 7.88 -10.26
C ILE A 33 7.70 7.67 -10.70
N ASP A 34 8.38 8.74 -11.12
CA ASP A 34 9.79 8.68 -11.51
C ASP A 34 10.67 8.25 -10.32
N HIS A 35 10.34 8.66 -9.08
CA HIS A 35 11.01 8.17 -7.89
C HIS A 35 10.69 6.70 -7.56
N ILE A 36 9.41 6.30 -7.65
CA ILE A 36 8.98 4.93 -7.33
C ILE A 36 9.55 3.92 -8.32
N LEU A 37 9.51 4.23 -9.62
CA LEU A 37 10.01 3.39 -10.70
C LEU A 37 11.52 3.56 -10.95
N GLY A 38 12.14 4.61 -10.43
CA GLY A 38 13.59 4.80 -10.46
C GLY A 38 14.35 4.03 -9.38
N ASP A 39 13.64 3.44 -8.42
CA ASP A 39 14.19 2.57 -7.39
C ASP A 39 14.40 1.16 -7.94
N GLU A 40 15.67 0.73 -8.01
CA GLU A 40 16.07 -0.58 -8.53
C GLU A 40 15.38 -1.74 -7.78
N GLU A 41 15.14 -1.59 -6.47
CA GLU A 41 14.48 -2.64 -5.69
C GLU A 41 13.01 -2.78 -6.12
N ASN A 42 12.32 -1.67 -6.38
CA ASN A 42 10.93 -1.70 -6.86
C ASN A 42 10.85 -2.28 -8.27
N LEU A 43 11.83 -2.02 -9.13
CA LEU A 43 11.89 -2.55 -10.49
C LEU A 43 11.96 -4.08 -10.51
N THR A 44 12.64 -4.71 -9.55
CA THR A 44 12.66 -6.19 -9.44
C THR A 44 11.29 -6.81 -9.18
N ARG A 45 10.31 -6.02 -8.72
CA ARG A 45 8.95 -6.46 -8.38
C ARG A 45 7.96 -6.25 -9.53
N ILE A 46 8.34 -5.50 -10.56
CA ILE A 46 7.47 -5.21 -11.72
C ILE A 46 7.25 -6.50 -12.54
N PRO A 47 6.05 -6.71 -13.11
CA PRO A 47 5.79 -7.83 -14.01
C PRO A 47 6.76 -7.87 -15.19
N ALA A 48 7.26 -9.06 -15.53
CA ALA A 48 8.26 -9.23 -16.58
C ALA A 48 7.84 -8.71 -17.96
N SER A 49 6.54 -8.69 -18.25
CA SER A 49 5.99 -8.12 -19.49
C SER A 49 6.17 -6.60 -19.61
N LEU A 50 6.40 -5.90 -18.49
CA LEU A 50 6.59 -4.45 -18.44
C LEU A 50 8.05 -4.06 -18.12
N MET A 51 8.94 -5.04 -17.91
CA MET A 51 10.36 -4.79 -17.66
C MET A 51 11.12 -4.45 -18.96
N GLY A 52 12.27 -3.77 -18.81
CA GLY A 52 13.19 -3.43 -19.90
C GLY A 52 13.13 -1.97 -20.33
N GLU A 53 14.26 -1.43 -20.80
CA GLU A 53 14.42 0.00 -21.15
C GLU A 53 13.41 0.47 -22.21
N GLY A 54 13.12 -0.38 -23.19
CA GLY A 54 12.13 -0.11 -24.25
C GLY A 54 10.68 -0.02 -23.77
N ASN A 55 10.39 -0.51 -22.56
CA ASN A 55 9.05 -0.52 -21.97
C ASN A 55 8.84 0.58 -20.92
N SER A 56 9.84 1.41 -20.62
CA SER A 56 9.79 2.45 -19.58
C SER A 56 8.55 3.34 -19.66
N LEU A 57 8.21 3.84 -20.85
CA LEU A 57 7.02 4.68 -21.06
C LEU A 57 5.71 3.88 -20.88
N LEU A 58 5.69 2.62 -21.32
CA LEU A 58 4.53 1.74 -21.16
C LEU A 58 4.29 1.43 -19.68
N LEU A 59 5.35 1.08 -18.96
CA LEU A 59 5.33 0.85 -17.51
C LEU A 59 4.82 2.08 -16.78
N ARG A 60 5.33 3.27 -17.10
CA ARG A 60 4.86 4.53 -16.51
C ARG A 60 3.37 4.72 -16.70
N ARG A 61 2.87 4.57 -17.93
CA ARG A 61 1.44 4.71 -18.24
C ARG A 61 0.57 3.66 -17.54
N ALA A 62 1.02 2.41 -17.53
CA ALA A 62 0.33 1.33 -16.82
C ALA A 62 0.25 1.62 -15.31
N PHE A 63 1.34 2.13 -14.73
CA PHE A 63 1.39 2.50 -13.32
C PHE A 63 0.48 3.69 -12.99
N GLU A 64 0.52 4.76 -13.80
CA GLU A 64 -0.38 5.92 -13.67
C GLU A 64 -1.84 5.49 -13.71
N GLY A 65 -2.21 4.67 -14.70
CA GLY A 65 -3.56 4.13 -14.83
C GLY A 65 -3.97 3.25 -13.65
N ALA A 66 -3.08 2.36 -13.20
CA ALA A 66 -3.33 1.47 -12.07
C ALA A 66 -3.57 2.22 -10.76
N VAL A 67 -2.83 3.32 -10.51
CA VAL A 67 -3.04 4.16 -9.31
C VAL A 67 -4.42 4.81 -9.34
N VAL A 68 -4.82 5.38 -10.49
CA VAL A 68 -6.13 6.02 -10.66
C VAL A 68 -7.27 5.00 -10.47
N GLU A 69 -7.15 3.83 -11.07
CA GLU A 69 -8.16 2.77 -10.94
C GLU A 69 -8.22 2.22 -9.51
N ALA A 70 -7.08 2.02 -8.85
CA ALA A 70 -7.03 1.59 -7.46
C ALA A 70 -7.73 2.59 -6.52
N ALA A 71 -7.47 3.89 -6.71
CA ALA A 71 -8.13 4.96 -5.95
C ALA A 71 -9.65 4.95 -6.17
N ARG A 72 -10.09 4.82 -7.41
CA ARG A 72 -11.52 4.73 -7.77
C ARG A 72 -12.20 3.53 -7.12
N ARG A 73 -11.55 2.37 -7.16
CA ARG A 73 -12.07 1.14 -6.52
C ARG A 73 -12.11 1.27 -5.00
N ALA A 74 -11.12 1.92 -4.39
CA ALA A 74 -11.09 2.17 -2.95
C ALA A 74 -12.17 3.16 -2.51
N ALA A 75 -12.50 4.15 -3.35
CA ALA A 75 -13.62 5.03 -3.12
C ALA A 75 -14.98 4.29 -3.13
N ALA A 76 -15.11 3.26 -3.98
CA ALA A 76 -16.32 2.45 -4.05
C ALA A 76 -16.40 1.35 -2.96
N ASN A 77 -15.25 0.93 -2.42
CA ASN A 77 -15.17 -0.09 -1.38
C ASN A 77 -14.16 0.31 -0.30
N TYR A 78 -14.68 0.75 0.84
CA TYR A 78 -13.87 1.22 1.98
C TYR A 78 -12.95 0.15 2.58
N THR A 79 -13.20 -1.15 2.33
CA THR A 79 -12.35 -2.24 2.82
C THR A 79 -11.19 -2.56 1.87
N LEU A 80 -11.16 -1.97 0.66
CA LEU A 80 -10.16 -2.29 -0.34
C LEU A 80 -8.75 -1.86 0.08
N ALA A 81 -8.64 -0.69 0.69
CA ALA A 81 -7.39 -0.15 1.21
C ALA A 81 -7.10 -0.78 2.57
N VAL A 82 -5.90 -1.36 2.72
CA VAL A 82 -5.53 -2.11 3.92
C VAL A 82 -4.47 -1.36 4.72
N PRO A 83 -4.64 -1.14 6.04
CA PRO A 83 -3.66 -0.42 6.83
C PRO A 83 -2.39 -1.26 7.05
N GLN A 84 -1.25 -0.58 7.04
CA GLN A 84 0.05 -1.08 7.47
C GLN A 84 0.75 -0.05 8.37
N PHE A 85 1.74 -0.49 9.15
CA PHE A 85 2.55 0.38 10.00
C PHE A 85 3.99 0.38 9.51
N TYR A 86 4.50 1.54 9.12
CA TYR A 86 5.87 1.70 8.61
C TYR A 86 6.41 3.08 9.01
N GLY A 87 7.67 3.13 9.46
CA GLY A 87 8.31 4.40 9.83
C GLY A 87 7.59 5.17 10.94
N ALA A 88 7.05 4.46 11.93
CA ALA A 88 6.23 5.02 13.02
C ALA A 88 4.94 5.74 12.57
N ARG A 89 4.43 5.41 11.38
CA ARG A 89 3.22 6.00 10.81
C ARG A 89 2.31 4.93 10.21
N ILE A 90 1.01 5.22 10.19
CA ILE A 90 0.06 4.46 9.39
C ILE A 90 0.24 4.81 7.90
N GLN A 91 0.26 3.77 7.09
CA GLN A 91 0.13 3.86 5.64
C GLN A 91 -1.00 2.93 5.21
N LEU A 92 -1.59 3.21 4.04
CA LEU A 92 -2.58 2.34 3.43
C LEU A 92 -1.97 1.63 2.22
N LEU A 93 -2.41 0.42 1.99
CA LEU A 93 -2.02 -0.43 0.86
C LEU A 93 -3.17 -0.45 -0.15
N LEU A 94 -2.87 -0.11 -1.40
CA LEU A 94 -3.80 -0.18 -2.52
C LEU A 94 -3.37 -1.25 -3.52
N PRO A 95 -4.30 -2.08 -4.05
CA PRO A 95 -3.97 -3.05 -5.08
C PRO A 95 -3.67 -2.37 -6.41
N LEU A 96 -2.49 -2.61 -6.98
CA LEU A 96 -2.17 -2.22 -8.35
C LEU A 96 -2.31 -3.42 -9.28
N CYS A 97 -3.15 -3.28 -10.30
CA CYS A 97 -3.22 -4.20 -11.42
C CYS A 97 -2.60 -3.50 -12.64
N LEU A 98 -1.41 -3.95 -13.07
CA LEU A 98 -0.64 -3.29 -14.13
C LEU A 98 -0.94 -3.89 -15.51
N THR A 99 -1.15 -5.20 -15.58
CA THR A 99 -1.28 -5.93 -16.85
C THR A 99 -2.68 -6.53 -17.09
N GLY A 100 -3.54 -6.58 -16.07
CA GLY A 100 -4.87 -7.17 -16.15
C GLY A 100 -5.74 -6.84 -14.93
N ASP A 101 -6.68 -7.72 -14.57
CA ASP A 101 -7.63 -7.47 -13.46
C ASP A 101 -7.12 -7.91 -12.08
N LYS A 102 -6.12 -8.80 -12.06
CA LYS A 102 -5.55 -9.32 -10.82
C LYS A 102 -4.49 -8.35 -10.29
N PRO A 103 -4.52 -8.03 -8.98
CA PRO A 103 -3.45 -7.25 -8.38
C PRO A 103 -2.12 -7.99 -8.47
N GLU A 104 -1.07 -7.26 -8.85
CA GLU A 104 0.29 -7.78 -8.97
C GLU A 104 1.19 -7.14 -7.91
N LEU A 105 0.89 -5.90 -7.52
CA LEU A 105 1.62 -5.12 -6.53
C LEU A 105 0.67 -4.43 -5.55
N ALA A 106 1.22 -4.01 -4.41
CA ALA A 106 0.54 -3.13 -3.47
C ALA A 106 1.23 -1.78 -3.42
N LEU A 107 0.52 -0.71 -3.79
CA LEU A 107 1.00 0.66 -3.60
C LEU A 107 0.85 1.07 -2.15
N THR A 108 1.92 1.62 -1.56
CA THR A 108 1.86 2.24 -0.24
C THR A 108 1.53 3.72 -0.39
N ILE A 109 0.50 4.18 0.31
CA ILE A 109 0.13 5.59 0.39
C ILE A 109 0.14 6.06 1.84
N GLN A 110 0.72 7.23 2.08
CA GLN A 110 0.79 7.86 3.39
C GLN A 110 -0.06 9.12 3.39
N ARG A 111 -0.91 9.30 4.40
CA ARG A 111 -1.68 10.52 4.56
C ARG A 111 -0.75 11.67 4.92
N GLU A 112 -0.86 12.76 4.17
CA GLU A 112 -0.23 14.06 4.44
C GLU A 112 -1.34 15.12 4.56
N ASP A 113 -0.97 16.37 4.79
CA ASP A 113 -1.93 17.46 4.89
C ASP A 113 -2.62 17.72 3.53
N GLY A 114 -3.89 17.31 3.43
CA GLY A 114 -4.73 17.52 2.25
C GLY A 114 -4.52 16.54 1.08
N PHE A 115 -3.69 15.51 1.20
CA PHE A 115 -3.47 14.50 0.15
C PHE A 115 -2.86 13.20 0.68
N TYR A 116 -2.83 12.17 -0.16
CA TYR A 116 -2.05 10.96 0.08
C TYR A 116 -0.77 10.96 -0.77
N ALA A 117 0.39 10.79 -0.15
CA ALA A 117 1.68 10.61 -0.84
C ALA A 117 1.91 9.12 -1.14
N ALA A 118 2.00 8.74 -2.42
CA ALA A 118 2.46 7.42 -2.83
C ALA A 118 3.96 7.28 -2.51
N ARG A 119 4.36 6.20 -1.82
CA ARG A 119 5.73 6.04 -1.31
C ARG A 119 6.54 4.95 -2.04
N THR A 120 6.00 3.75 -2.17
CA THR A 120 6.67 2.60 -2.79
C THR A 120 5.65 1.54 -3.22
N CYS A 121 6.10 0.49 -3.91
CA CYS A 121 5.31 -0.69 -4.25
C CYS A 121 5.88 -1.94 -3.63
N LEU A 122 5.01 -2.75 -3.02
CA LEU A 122 5.35 -4.01 -2.37
C LEU A 122 4.82 -5.18 -3.18
N THR A 123 5.43 -6.35 -3.02
CA THR A 123 4.80 -7.60 -3.43
C THR A 123 3.57 -7.87 -2.56
N LEU A 124 2.64 -8.71 -3.04
CA LEU A 124 1.44 -9.05 -2.26
C LEU A 124 1.78 -9.76 -0.93
N ASP A 125 2.85 -10.56 -0.90
CA ASP A 125 3.33 -11.23 0.32
C ASP A 125 3.86 -10.23 1.35
N MET A 126 4.62 -9.23 0.90
CA MET A 126 5.09 -8.14 1.76
C MET A 126 3.90 -7.35 2.32
N ALA A 127 2.92 -7.02 1.45
CA ALA A 127 1.70 -6.34 1.84
C ALA A 127 0.92 -7.12 2.91
N TYR A 128 0.74 -8.44 2.73
CA TYR A 128 0.12 -9.32 3.73
C TYR A 128 0.88 -9.32 5.06
N ASN A 129 2.20 -9.48 5.01
CA ASN A 129 3.04 -9.52 6.20
C ASN A 129 3.00 -8.22 7.00
N ASN A 130 2.90 -7.07 6.33
CA ASN A 130 2.80 -5.78 6.99
C ASN A 130 1.38 -5.54 7.55
N ALA A 131 0.35 -5.86 6.76
CA ALA A 131 -1.05 -5.60 7.13
C ALA A 131 -1.51 -6.41 8.35
N ARG A 132 -1.08 -7.68 8.46
CA ARG A 132 -1.51 -8.59 9.56
C ARG A 132 -1.12 -8.11 10.96
N LEU A 133 -0.20 -7.15 11.06
CA LEU A 133 0.20 -6.55 12.34
C LEU A 133 -0.90 -5.65 12.93
N ILE A 134 -1.71 -5.02 12.07
CA ILE A 134 -2.75 -4.08 12.48
C ILE A 134 -4.13 -4.73 12.44
N CYS A 135 -4.46 -5.40 11.34
CA CYS A 135 -5.78 -5.97 11.12
C CYS A 135 -5.66 -7.34 10.44
N ARG A 136 -6.69 -8.19 10.60
CA ARG A 136 -6.85 -9.33 9.71
C ARG A 136 -7.18 -8.79 8.31
N PRO A 137 -6.35 -9.04 7.28
CA PRO A 137 -6.64 -8.55 5.94
C PRO A 137 -7.86 -9.33 5.39
N GLU A 138 -9.05 -8.76 5.52
CA GLU A 138 -10.30 -9.36 5.01
C GLU A 138 -10.61 -8.85 3.60
N THR A 139 -9.60 -8.78 2.74
CA THR A 139 -9.74 -8.29 1.37
C THR A 139 -9.65 -9.42 0.36
N SER A 140 -10.27 -9.22 -0.81
CA SER A 140 -10.25 -10.23 -1.87
C SER A 140 -8.88 -10.42 -2.50
N TRP A 141 -7.97 -9.45 -2.33
CA TRP A 141 -6.71 -9.36 -3.08
C TRP A 141 -5.44 -9.66 -2.27
N ILE A 142 -5.47 -9.49 -0.95
CA ILE A 142 -4.39 -9.94 -0.07
C ILE A 142 -4.86 -11.25 0.58
N LYS A 143 -4.39 -12.39 0.07
CA LYS A 143 -4.70 -13.72 0.61
C LYS A 143 -3.42 -14.52 0.82
N ARG A 144 -3.44 -15.38 1.83
CA ARG A 144 -2.45 -16.44 2.03
C ARG A 144 -3.01 -17.76 1.53
#